data_AF-A0A0L1MLW9-F1
#
_entry.id   AF-A0A0L1MLW9-F1
#
_cell.length_a   1.000
_cell.length_b   1.000
_cell.length_c   1.000
_cell.angle_alpha   90.00
_cell.angle_beta   90.00
_cell.angle_gamma   90.00
#
_symmetry.space_group_name_H-M   'P 1'
#
loop_
_entity.id
_entity.type
_entity.pdbx_description
1 polymer ?
#
loop_
_entity_poly.entity_id
_entity_poly.type
_entity_poly.pdbx_seq_one_letter_code
_entity_poly.pdbx_strand_id
1 'polypeptide(L)'
;MSKRIDLAVPFVEKEEAKQFFVEWDEVQRVWWTTEEFMCEGLERWLPFQPTPEEVLAVLPPFSSTETERQHVELLAQTCEYPEWLLLMLPGGLWGAFLRADLDSRAASAVVEGDYAQGCCYVSRTPADTLAFMREHRVYQGVLRGEDDHWSQGDIRQDDLDEAQPWHCTGQLTIGQHTIEVQLPLSCANLIAHLSADTPVLEKDSPLSLAVFAHLDRFTPSSVKSPLNKQLDLAYEISQKLRIPLSVEQRENRAACMAFIEQHKTDLTLYRVIFTEIDRGSWPLAKRINNYVKWSTAKTLLDTGVPWESIAEALGVKTRATVEKYAAKATEAEHETPELLTIPLYQDLIRLGRGGQSVDLALREMAETQAWEVFSRERRIRSVLRRQSSAAS
;
A
#
# COMPACT_ATOMS: atom_id res chain seq x y z
N MET A 1 -35.49 -24.07 -6.08
CA MET A 1 -34.22 -23.57 -6.65
C MET A 1 -33.12 -24.13 -5.78
N SER A 2 -32.36 -25.07 -6.30
CA SER A 2 -31.37 -25.84 -5.55
C SER A 2 -30.12 -24.98 -5.34
N LYS A 3 -29.52 -25.05 -4.15
CA LYS A 3 -28.42 -24.18 -3.74
C LYS A 3 -27.14 -24.55 -4.50
N ARG A 4 -26.42 -23.55 -5.01
CA ARG A 4 -25.11 -23.72 -5.67
C ARG A 4 -23.99 -23.87 -4.63
N ILE A 5 -23.07 -24.79 -4.89
CA ILE A 5 -21.88 -25.07 -4.08
C ILE A 5 -20.65 -24.99 -4.99
N ASP A 6 -19.68 -24.13 -4.65
CA ASP A 6 -18.43 -24.00 -5.40
C ASP A 6 -17.36 -24.95 -4.85
N LEU A 7 -16.54 -25.52 -5.75
CA LEU A 7 -15.55 -26.56 -5.47
C LEU A 7 -14.15 -26.11 -5.91
N ALA A 8 -13.15 -26.38 -5.08
CA ALA A 8 -11.74 -26.09 -5.30
C ALA A 8 -11.02 -27.28 -5.98
N VAL A 9 -11.49 -27.70 -7.15
CA VAL A 9 -10.95 -28.87 -7.87
C VAL A 9 -9.61 -28.53 -8.54
N PRO A 10 -8.50 -29.20 -8.21
CA PRO A 10 -7.23 -29.05 -8.93
C PRO A 10 -7.36 -29.44 -10.39
N PHE A 11 -6.63 -28.79 -11.29
CA PHE A 11 -6.72 -29.06 -12.74
C PHE A 11 -6.44 -30.52 -13.11
N VAL A 12 -5.58 -31.20 -12.34
CA VAL A 12 -5.21 -32.61 -12.55
C VAL A 12 -6.39 -33.56 -12.27
N GLU A 13 -7.31 -33.16 -11.41
CA GLU A 13 -8.44 -33.97 -10.92
C GLU A 13 -9.77 -33.63 -11.65
N LYS A 14 -9.73 -32.74 -12.66
CA LYS A 14 -10.92 -32.25 -13.37
C LYS A 14 -11.76 -33.35 -14.03
N GLU A 15 -11.11 -34.39 -14.57
CA GLU A 15 -11.83 -35.47 -15.25
C GLU A 15 -12.51 -36.41 -14.26
N GLU A 16 -11.99 -36.49 -13.03
CA GLU A 16 -12.62 -37.20 -11.92
C GLU A 16 -13.81 -36.39 -11.39
N ALA A 17 -13.67 -35.08 -11.25
CA ALA A 17 -14.76 -34.19 -10.82
C ALA A 17 -15.96 -34.17 -11.78
N LYS A 18 -15.72 -34.22 -13.10
CA LYS A 18 -16.79 -34.31 -14.10
C LYS A 18 -17.68 -35.56 -13.97
N GLN A 19 -17.17 -36.64 -13.38
CA GLN A 19 -17.97 -37.86 -13.15
C GLN A 19 -19.09 -37.63 -12.11
N PHE A 20 -19.01 -36.56 -11.33
CA PHE A 20 -19.94 -36.19 -10.26
C PHE A 20 -20.87 -35.02 -10.64
N PHE A 21 -21.18 -34.85 -11.93
CA PHE A 21 -22.09 -33.80 -12.44
C PHE A 21 -21.68 -32.36 -12.07
N VAL A 22 -20.38 -32.12 -11.92
CA VAL A 22 -19.84 -30.79 -11.63
C VAL A 22 -19.65 -30.01 -12.94
N GLU A 23 -20.12 -28.77 -12.96
CA GLU A 23 -20.01 -27.87 -14.10
C GLU A 23 -18.94 -26.80 -13.88
N TRP A 24 -18.36 -26.28 -14.95
CA TRP A 24 -17.40 -25.18 -14.90
C TRP A 24 -18.11 -23.86 -15.16
N ASP A 25 -17.97 -22.89 -14.24
CA ASP A 25 -18.44 -21.52 -14.44
C ASP A 25 -17.33 -20.68 -15.11
N GLU A 26 -17.51 -20.30 -16.37
CA GLU A 26 -16.54 -19.49 -17.10
C GLU A 26 -16.39 -18.06 -16.56
N VAL A 27 -17.42 -17.51 -15.92
CA VAL A 27 -17.43 -16.14 -15.38
C VAL A 27 -16.69 -16.09 -14.05
N GLN A 28 -16.99 -17.01 -13.14
CA GLN A 28 -16.34 -17.08 -11.83
C GLN A 28 -15.04 -17.89 -11.82
N ARG A 29 -14.79 -18.68 -12.88
CA ARG A 29 -13.66 -19.59 -13.03
C ARG A 29 -13.53 -20.58 -11.87
N VAL A 30 -14.66 -21.18 -11.49
CA VAL A 30 -14.74 -22.20 -10.44
C VAL A 30 -15.58 -23.38 -10.93
N TRP A 31 -15.25 -24.56 -10.42
CA TRP A 31 -16.11 -25.73 -10.55
C TRP A 31 -17.27 -25.59 -9.57
N TRP A 32 -18.48 -25.96 -9.97
CA TRP A 32 -19.66 -25.83 -9.13
C TRP A 32 -20.63 -26.99 -9.33
N THR A 33 -21.40 -27.29 -8.29
CA THR A 33 -22.47 -28.29 -8.29
C THR A 33 -23.70 -27.74 -7.59
N THR A 34 -24.81 -28.48 -7.63
CA THR A 34 -26.00 -28.19 -6.82
C THR A 34 -26.07 -29.14 -5.62
N GLU A 35 -26.77 -28.71 -4.58
CA GLU A 35 -27.02 -29.52 -3.37
C GLU A 35 -27.64 -30.90 -3.68
N GLU A 36 -28.38 -31.03 -4.79
CA GLU A 36 -28.97 -32.31 -5.24
C GLU A 36 -27.94 -33.32 -5.76
N PHE A 37 -26.78 -32.84 -6.23
CA PHE A 37 -25.69 -33.67 -6.73
C PHE A 37 -24.50 -33.75 -5.77
N MET A 38 -24.64 -33.21 -4.54
CA MET A 38 -23.61 -33.32 -3.52
C MET A 38 -23.49 -34.75 -3.00
N CYS A 39 -22.28 -35.29 -2.96
CA CYS A 39 -21.99 -36.63 -2.44
C CYS A 39 -20.64 -36.65 -1.70
N GLU A 40 -20.37 -37.72 -0.94
CA GLU A 40 -19.14 -37.87 -0.14
C GLU A 40 -17.86 -37.71 -0.97
N GLY A 41 -17.88 -38.12 -2.25
CA GLY A 41 -16.73 -37.98 -3.16
C GLY A 41 -16.36 -36.54 -3.52
N LEU A 42 -17.28 -35.59 -3.34
CA LEU A 42 -17.10 -34.15 -3.59
C LEU A 42 -16.58 -33.39 -2.37
N GLU A 43 -16.68 -33.96 -1.17
CA GLU A 43 -16.29 -33.27 0.08
C GLU A 43 -14.81 -32.88 0.12
N ARG A 44 -13.94 -33.69 -0.51
CA ARG A 44 -12.50 -33.39 -0.63
C ARG A 44 -12.18 -32.12 -1.42
N TRP A 45 -13.11 -31.65 -2.25
CA TRP A 45 -12.97 -30.42 -3.03
C TRP A 45 -13.78 -29.26 -2.48
N LEU A 46 -14.43 -29.43 -1.32
CA LEU A 46 -14.96 -28.28 -0.60
C LEU A 46 -13.77 -27.38 -0.23
N PRO A 47 -13.91 -26.06 -0.37
CA PRO A 47 -12.85 -25.14 -0.02
C PRO A 47 -12.47 -25.34 1.46
N PHE A 48 -11.32 -26.00 1.69
CA PHE A 48 -10.70 -26.07 3.00
C PHE A 48 -10.22 -24.66 3.35
N GLN A 49 -11.01 -23.97 4.16
CA GLN A 49 -10.58 -22.76 4.86
C GLN A 49 -10.07 -23.23 6.22
N PRO A 50 -8.75 -23.51 6.40
CA PRO A 50 -8.24 -23.83 7.71
C PRO A 50 -8.62 -22.69 8.64
N THR A 51 -9.19 -23.04 9.78
CA THR A 51 -9.48 -22.05 10.79
C THR A 51 -8.16 -21.40 11.24
N PRO A 52 -8.16 -20.13 11.67
CA PRO A 52 -6.96 -19.49 12.21
C PRO A 52 -6.26 -20.35 13.28
N GLU A 53 -7.02 -21.14 14.04
CA GLU A 53 -6.53 -22.06 15.08
C GLU A 53 -5.74 -23.25 14.52
N GLU A 54 -6.19 -23.85 13.41
CA GLU A 54 -5.48 -24.95 12.74
C GLU A 54 -4.20 -24.47 12.05
N VAL A 55 -4.19 -23.25 11.49
CA VAL A 55 -2.98 -22.64 10.94
C VAL A 55 -1.96 -22.39 12.06
N LEU A 56 -2.41 -21.87 13.21
CA LEU A 56 -1.55 -21.63 14.37
C LEU A 56 -0.98 -22.92 14.97
N ALA A 57 -1.72 -24.04 14.92
CA ALA A 57 -1.29 -25.33 15.44
C ALA A 57 -0.16 -26.00 14.63
N VAL A 58 0.05 -25.61 13.37
CA VAL A 58 1.05 -26.19 12.46
C VAL A 58 2.33 -25.32 12.38
N LEU A 59 2.30 -24.10 12.89
CA LEU A 59 3.47 -23.21 12.91
C LEU A 59 4.45 -23.63 14.01
N PRO A 60 5.77 -23.60 13.75
CA PRO A 60 6.76 -23.83 14.79
C PRO A 60 6.59 -22.78 15.90
N PRO A 61 6.90 -23.13 17.17
CA PRO A 61 6.75 -22.22 18.29
C PRO A 61 7.55 -20.95 18.04
N PHE A 62 6.90 -19.80 18.27
CA PHE A 62 7.51 -18.48 18.05
C PHE A 62 8.54 -18.11 19.12
N SER A 63 8.58 -18.87 20.22
CA SER A 63 9.48 -18.68 21.35
C SER A 63 10.48 -19.82 21.46
N SER A 64 11.72 -19.50 21.80
CA SER A 64 12.74 -20.49 22.12
C SER A 64 12.41 -21.29 23.38
N THR A 65 12.93 -22.51 23.45
CA THR A 65 12.86 -23.32 24.67
C THR A 65 13.89 -22.86 25.71
N GLU A 66 13.67 -23.21 26.99
CA GLU A 66 14.64 -22.97 28.06
C GLU A 66 16.02 -23.55 27.75
N THR A 67 16.06 -24.74 27.15
CA THR A 67 17.29 -25.40 26.74
C THR A 67 18.04 -24.65 25.63
N GLU A 68 17.32 -23.99 24.73
CA GLU A 68 17.92 -23.16 23.67
C GLU A 68 18.49 -21.85 24.26
N ARG A 69 17.78 -21.21 25.19
CA ARG A 69 18.28 -20.03 25.92
C ARG A 69 19.60 -20.32 26.62
N GLN A 70 19.63 -21.40 27.39
CA GLN A 70 20.84 -21.84 28.09
C GLN A 70 21.99 -22.15 27.12
N HIS A 71 21.69 -22.72 25.95
CA HIS A 71 22.71 -22.96 24.93
C HIS A 71 23.33 -21.65 24.41
N VAL A 72 22.51 -20.65 24.09
CA VAL A 72 23.00 -19.33 23.64
C VAL A 72 23.83 -18.65 24.73
N GLU A 73 23.38 -18.71 25.99
CA GLU A 73 24.13 -18.16 27.12
C GLU A 73 25.48 -18.86 27.34
N LEU A 74 25.58 -20.16 27.10
CA LEU A 74 26.85 -20.90 27.16
C LEU A 74 27.85 -20.47 26.09
N LEU A 75 27.37 -19.98 24.94
CA LEU A 75 28.22 -19.43 23.88
C LEU A 75 28.65 -17.97 24.17
N ALA A 76 27.94 -17.29 25.06
CA ALA A 76 28.16 -15.87 25.33
C ALA A 76 29.49 -15.62 26.06
N GLN A 77 30.19 -14.58 25.59
CA GLN A 77 31.43 -14.07 26.16
C GLN A 77 31.18 -12.73 26.86
N THR A 78 32.18 -12.25 27.61
CA THR A 78 32.14 -10.93 28.23
C THR A 78 31.99 -9.84 27.17
N CYS A 79 30.91 -9.08 27.26
CA CYS A 79 30.59 -7.98 26.37
C CYS A 79 30.52 -6.67 27.16
N GLU A 80 31.05 -5.57 26.60
CA GLU A 80 30.96 -4.23 27.19
C GLU A 80 29.58 -3.59 27.04
N TYR A 81 28.71 -4.21 26.25
CA TYR A 81 27.36 -3.73 25.94
C TYR A 81 26.32 -4.65 26.61
N PRO A 82 25.60 -4.21 27.67
CA PRO A 82 24.68 -5.06 28.42
C PRO A 82 23.50 -5.59 27.59
N GLU A 83 23.09 -4.84 26.58
CA GLU A 83 22.00 -5.16 25.65
C GLU A 83 22.37 -6.26 24.62
N TRP A 84 23.67 -6.55 24.47
CA TRP A 84 24.19 -7.55 23.54
C TRP A 84 24.81 -8.75 24.26
N LEU A 85 24.71 -9.91 23.62
CA LEU A 85 25.50 -11.10 23.89
C LEU A 85 26.51 -11.27 22.75
N LEU A 86 27.80 -11.25 23.09
CA LEU A 86 28.86 -11.57 22.15
C LEU A 86 29.03 -13.09 22.12
N LEU A 87 28.57 -13.74 21.07
CA LEU A 87 28.61 -15.20 20.97
C LEU A 87 29.90 -15.66 20.30
N MET A 88 30.58 -16.64 20.91
CA MET A 88 31.68 -17.36 20.28
C MET A 88 31.11 -18.61 19.58
N LEU A 89 30.96 -18.53 18.27
CA LEU A 89 30.28 -19.54 17.46
C LEU A 89 31.26 -20.60 16.92
N PRO A 90 30.79 -21.83 16.65
CA PRO A 90 31.57 -22.85 15.95
C PRO A 90 32.23 -22.36 14.65
N GLY A 91 33.43 -22.86 14.37
CA GLY A 91 34.21 -22.44 13.20
C GLY A 91 35.01 -21.14 13.39
N GLY A 92 35.10 -20.63 14.63
CA GLY A 92 35.85 -19.41 14.94
C GLY A 92 35.12 -18.13 14.53
N LEU A 93 33.80 -18.20 14.40
CA LEU A 93 32.94 -17.07 14.10
C LEU A 93 32.48 -16.37 15.38
N TRP A 94 32.09 -15.11 15.25
CA TRP A 94 31.64 -14.25 16.33
C TRP A 94 30.31 -13.61 15.98
N GLY A 95 29.29 -13.87 16.79
CA GLY A 95 27.93 -13.38 16.58
C GLY A 95 27.58 -12.22 17.49
N ALA A 96 26.94 -11.18 16.95
CA ALA A 96 26.25 -10.17 17.73
C ALA A 96 24.79 -10.58 17.89
N PHE A 97 24.44 -10.99 19.11
CA PHE A 97 23.10 -11.47 19.46
C PHE A 97 22.45 -10.49 20.43
N LEU A 98 21.23 -10.02 20.15
CA LEU A 98 20.52 -9.14 21.09
C LEU A 98 20.01 -9.96 22.27
N ARG A 99 20.26 -9.50 23.49
CA ARG A 99 19.79 -10.21 24.69
C ARG A 99 18.25 -10.36 24.70
N ALA A 100 17.53 -9.40 24.13
CA ALA A 100 16.06 -9.44 23.99
C ALA A 100 15.59 -10.57 23.06
N ASP A 101 16.43 -11.05 22.13
CA ASP A 101 16.08 -12.11 21.20
C ASP A 101 16.27 -13.51 21.80
N LEU A 102 16.70 -13.60 23.07
CA LEU A 102 16.82 -14.87 23.78
C LEU A 102 15.50 -15.62 23.82
N ASP A 103 14.35 -14.94 23.91
CA ASP A 103 13.02 -15.56 23.98
C ASP A 103 12.39 -15.77 22.59
N SER A 104 13.12 -15.47 21.52
CA SER A 104 12.65 -15.54 20.13
C SER A 104 13.21 -16.74 19.39
N ARG A 105 12.73 -16.96 18.16
CA ARG A 105 13.28 -17.99 17.25
C ARG A 105 14.76 -17.79 16.91
N ALA A 106 15.32 -16.59 17.13
CA ALA A 106 16.74 -16.34 16.91
C ALA A 106 17.62 -17.28 17.77
N ALA A 107 17.23 -17.55 19.01
CA ALA A 107 17.97 -18.49 19.87
C ALA A 107 17.93 -19.92 19.32
N SER A 108 16.77 -20.37 18.84
CA SER A 108 16.62 -21.68 18.17
C SER A 108 17.51 -21.76 16.91
N ALA A 109 17.56 -20.69 16.12
CA ALA A 109 18.41 -20.63 14.91
C ALA A 109 19.92 -20.74 15.25
N VAL A 110 20.37 -20.14 16.36
CA VAL A 110 21.76 -20.33 16.85
C VAL A 110 22.02 -21.79 17.20
N VAL A 111 21.09 -22.47 17.87
CA VAL A 111 21.22 -23.90 18.23
C VAL A 111 21.25 -24.80 17.00
N GLU A 112 20.46 -24.48 15.98
CA GLU A 112 20.42 -25.17 14.69
C GLU A 112 21.67 -24.92 13.82
N GLY A 113 22.51 -23.94 14.21
CA GLY A 113 23.71 -23.56 13.47
C GLY A 113 23.46 -22.54 12.35
N ASP A 114 22.25 -22.00 12.22
CA ASP A 114 21.92 -20.90 11.30
C ASP A 114 22.19 -19.54 11.97
N TYR A 115 23.48 -19.23 12.13
CA TYR A 115 23.90 -18.01 12.80
C TYR A 115 23.52 -16.73 12.05
N ALA A 116 23.25 -16.81 10.75
CA ALA A 116 22.84 -15.65 9.97
C ALA A 116 21.40 -15.23 10.30
N GLN A 117 20.55 -16.18 10.68
CA GLN A 117 19.21 -15.89 11.22
C GLN A 117 19.22 -15.64 12.72
N GLY A 118 20.13 -16.29 13.46
CA GLY A 118 20.21 -16.18 14.91
C GLY A 118 20.88 -14.91 15.42
N CYS A 119 21.86 -14.37 14.70
CA CYS A 119 22.61 -13.18 15.11
C CYS A 119 22.32 -12.00 14.18
N CYS A 120 22.24 -10.79 14.73
CA CYS A 120 22.11 -9.55 13.94
C CYS A 120 23.33 -9.32 13.04
N TYR A 121 24.49 -9.84 13.44
CA TYR A 121 25.73 -9.76 12.67
C TYR A 121 26.66 -10.93 13.02
N VAL A 122 27.38 -11.46 12.03
CA VAL A 122 28.37 -12.52 12.22
C VAL A 122 29.66 -12.13 11.50
N SER A 123 30.80 -12.20 12.21
CA SER A 123 32.13 -11.96 11.64
C SER A 123 33.11 -13.08 12.01
N ARG A 124 34.25 -13.11 11.31
CA ARG A 124 35.41 -13.95 11.67
C ARG A 124 36.25 -13.35 12.79
N THR A 125 36.07 -12.07 13.09
CA THR A 125 36.83 -11.39 14.15
C THR A 125 35.88 -10.80 15.20
N PRO A 126 36.24 -10.90 16.50
CA PRO A 126 35.42 -10.30 17.55
C PRO A 126 35.43 -8.77 17.48
N ALA A 127 36.49 -8.17 16.92
CA ALA A 127 36.62 -6.72 16.80
C ALA A 127 35.55 -6.14 15.87
N ASP A 128 35.27 -6.77 14.73
CA ASP A 128 34.22 -6.32 13.81
C ASP A 128 32.83 -6.48 14.44
N THR A 129 32.60 -7.59 15.16
CA THR A 129 31.34 -7.84 15.85
C THR A 129 31.09 -6.80 16.95
N LEU A 130 32.11 -6.46 17.73
CA LEU A 130 32.02 -5.39 18.74
C LEU A 130 31.86 -3.99 18.11
N ALA A 131 32.52 -3.73 16.98
CA ALA A 131 32.32 -2.48 16.24
C ALA A 131 30.88 -2.35 15.74
N PHE A 132 30.31 -3.43 15.19
CA PHE A 132 28.90 -3.49 14.81
C PHE A 132 27.98 -3.21 16.00
N MET A 133 28.19 -3.88 17.14
CA MET A 133 27.43 -3.62 18.37
C MET A 133 27.54 -2.17 18.83
N ARG A 134 28.73 -1.56 18.72
CA ARG A 134 28.97 -0.15 19.08
C ARG A 134 28.20 0.81 18.20
N GLU A 135 28.17 0.56 16.90
CA GLU A 135 27.46 1.39 15.92
C GLU A 135 25.95 1.26 16.03
N HIS A 136 25.47 0.10 16.49
CA HIS A 136 24.05 -0.23 16.64
C HIS A 136 23.63 -0.25 18.12
N ARG A 137 24.32 0.52 18.98
CA ARG A 137 23.89 0.68 20.37
C ARG A 137 22.54 1.36 20.42
N VAL A 138 21.64 0.77 21.17
CA VAL A 138 20.46 1.45 21.64
C VAL A 138 20.92 2.42 22.74
N TYR A 139 20.78 3.73 22.50
CA TYR A 139 21.20 4.75 23.46
C TYR A 139 20.38 4.65 24.75
N GLN A 140 21.01 4.18 25.83
CA GLN A 140 20.46 4.19 27.21
C GLN A 140 21.03 5.35 28.05
N GLY A 141 21.26 6.52 27.45
CA GLY A 141 21.67 7.70 28.22
C GLY A 141 20.48 8.24 29.02
N VAL A 142 20.72 8.60 30.29
CA VAL A 142 19.72 9.28 31.14
C VAL A 142 19.19 10.50 30.39
N LEU A 143 17.87 10.54 30.15
CA LEU A 143 17.18 11.75 29.72
C LEU A 143 17.56 12.86 30.70
N ARG A 144 18.16 13.94 30.21
CA ARG A 144 18.56 15.09 31.05
C ARG A 144 17.38 15.48 31.92
N GLY A 145 17.51 15.23 33.22
CA GLY A 145 16.57 15.71 34.22
C GLY A 145 16.57 17.24 34.17
N GLU A 146 15.37 17.78 34.34
CA GLU A 146 15.07 19.13 34.84
C GLU A 146 16.34 19.92 35.20
N ASP A 147 16.78 20.79 34.30
CA ASP A 147 17.55 22.02 34.58
C ASP A 147 18.05 22.57 33.25
N ASP A 148 17.19 23.32 32.56
CA ASP A 148 17.56 24.60 31.93
C ASP A 148 16.37 25.16 31.12
N HIS A 149 15.62 26.03 31.80
CA HIS A 149 14.98 27.24 31.29
C HIS A 149 14.48 27.25 29.83
N TRP A 150 13.29 26.69 29.61
CA TRP A 150 12.36 27.30 28.65
C TRP A 150 11.55 28.36 29.38
N SER A 151 11.69 29.60 28.93
CA SER A 151 11.02 30.79 29.47
C SER A 151 9.50 30.59 29.55
N GLN A 152 8.99 30.33 30.76
CA GLN A 152 7.59 30.49 31.10
C GLN A 152 7.25 31.97 30.96
N GLY A 153 6.36 32.30 30.02
CA GLY A 153 5.64 33.57 30.09
C GLY A 153 4.81 33.59 31.38
N ASP A 154 4.78 34.73 32.05
CA ASP A 154 4.01 34.99 33.27
C ASP A 154 2.54 34.54 33.13
N ILE A 155 2.24 33.32 33.58
CA ILE A 155 0.88 32.89 33.84
C ILE A 155 0.67 33.03 35.35
N ARG A 156 -0.22 33.95 35.72
CA ARG A 156 -0.64 34.19 37.10
C ARG A 156 -1.34 32.94 37.63
N GLN A 157 -0.97 32.58 38.86
CA GLN A 157 -1.28 31.32 39.53
C GLN A 157 -2.75 31.19 40.00
N ASP A 158 -3.62 32.15 39.67
CA ASP A 158 -4.98 32.27 40.24
C ASP A 158 -6.12 31.78 39.30
N ASP A 159 -5.84 31.37 38.05
CA ASP A 159 -6.86 30.94 37.08
C ASP A 159 -6.76 29.44 36.70
N LEU A 160 -6.26 28.58 37.59
CA LEU A 160 -6.22 27.14 37.34
C LEU A 160 -7.50 26.46 37.86
N ASP A 161 -8.48 26.33 36.97
CA ASP A 161 -9.59 25.37 37.11
C ASP A 161 -9.03 23.97 37.41
N GLU A 162 -9.41 23.39 38.55
CA GLU A 162 -8.97 22.08 39.10
C GLU A 162 -9.33 20.84 38.23
N ALA A 163 -9.61 21.00 36.94
CA ALA A 163 -10.09 19.92 36.06
C ALA A 163 -9.26 19.68 34.79
N GLN A 164 -8.07 20.27 34.64
CA GLN A 164 -7.17 19.89 33.55
C GLN A 164 -6.27 18.71 33.98
N PRO A 165 -6.39 17.52 33.35
CA PRO A 165 -5.48 16.42 33.64
C PRO A 165 -4.06 16.84 33.30
N TRP A 166 -3.11 16.54 34.17
CA TRP A 166 -1.73 16.91 33.97
C TRP A 166 -1.17 16.01 32.86
N HIS A 167 -0.65 16.63 31.80
CA HIS A 167 -0.02 15.93 30.68
C HIS A 167 1.49 16.17 30.72
N CYS A 168 2.25 15.14 30.36
CA CYS A 168 3.68 15.22 30.09
C CYS A 168 3.89 15.19 28.58
N THR A 169 4.81 16.01 28.09
CA THR A 169 5.21 16.04 26.68
C THR A 169 6.50 15.24 26.52
N GLY A 170 6.53 14.32 25.58
CA GLY A 170 7.71 13.51 25.26
C GLY A 170 7.92 13.39 23.76
N GLN A 171 9.13 13.10 23.33
CA GLN A 171 9.45 12.81 21.94
C GLN A 171 9.58 11.30 21.76
N LEU A 172 8.78 10.72 20.86
CA LEU A 172 8.84 9.32 20.49
C LEU A 172 9.42 9.21 19.08
N THR A 173 10.59 8.59 18.95
CA THR A 173 11.23 8.37 17.65
C THR A 173 11.02 6.93 17.21
N ILE A 174 10.42 6.74 16.03
CA ILE A 174 10.15 5.42 15.45
C ILE A 174 10.67 5.41 14.02
N GLY A 175 11.69 4.58 13.78
CA GLY A 175 12.49 4.65 12.56
C GLY A 175 13.21 6.00 12.46
N GLN A 176 12.98 6.75 11.37
CA GLN A 176 13.55 8.08 11.14
C GLN A 176 12.62 9.25 11.50
N HIS A 177 11.45 8.97 12.10
CA HIS A 177 10.46 10.00 12.40
C HIS A 177 10.32 10.20 13.90
N THR A 178 10.45 11.45 14.35
CA THR A 178 10.20 11.88 15.73
C THR A 178 8.84 12.54 15.79
N ILE A 179 7.95 12.00 16.61
CA ILE A 179 6.65 12.62 16.92
C ILE A 179 6.65 13.12 18.36
N GLU A 180 6.10 14.30 18.57
CA GLU A 180 5.86 14.86 19.89
C GLU A 180 4.53 14.32 20.40
N VAL A 181 4.56 13.69 21.58
CA VAL A 181 3.39 13.02 22.17
C VAL A 181 3.09 13.67 23.51
N GLN A 182 1.82 14.04 23.71
CA GLN A 182 1.30 14.45 24.99
C GLN A 182 0.63 13.26 25.66
N LEU A 183 1.17 12.82 26.80
CA LEU A 183 0.67 11.67 27.54
C LEU A 183 0.14 12.12 28.91
N PRO A 184 -0.98 11.57 29.39
CA PRO A 184 -1.43 11.79 30.76
C PRO A 184 -0.34 11.38 31.76
N LEU A 185 -0.23 12.06 32.91
CA LEU A 185 0.80 11.76 33.92
C LEU A 185 0.76 10.31 34.43
N SER A 186 -0.38 9.62 34.32
CA SER A 186 -0.51 8.18 34.63
C SER A 186 0.35 7.28 33.72
N CYS A 187 0.80 7.79 32.58
CA CYS A 187 1.75 7.14 31.69
C CYS A 187 3.21 7.35 32.12
N ALA A 188 3.50 8.01 33.25
CA ALA A 188 4.87 8.20 33.75
C ALA A 188 5.64 6.87 33.87
N ASN A 189 4.97 5.79 34.28
CA ASN A 189 5.56 4.45 34.32
C ASN A 189 5.82 3.87 32.93
N LEU A 190 4.97 4.17 31.94
CA LEU A 190 5.17 3.76 30.55
C LEU A 190 6.34 4.54 29.91
N ILE A 191 6.48 5.82 30.21
CA ILE A 191 7.62 6.64 29.76
C ILE A 191 8.91 6.19 30.44
N ALA A 192 8.89 5.93 31.74
CA ALA A 192 10.01 5.38 32.49
C ALA A 192 10.43 4.01 31.94
N HIS A 193 9.45 3.16 31.57
CA HIS A 193 9.71 1.85 30.96
C HIS A 193 10.24 1.96 29.51
N LEU A 194 9.63 2.80 28.65
CA LEU A 194 10.11 3.02 27.27
C LEU A 194 11.51 3.68 27.22
N SER A 195 11.84 4.52 28.21
CA SER A 195 13.16 5.15 28.35
C SER A 195 14.20 4.24 28.99
N ALA A 196 13.81 3.24 29.79
CA ALA A 196 14.71 2.25 30.39
C ALA A 196 15.00 1.07 29.44
N ASP A 197 14.00 0.63 28.68
CA ASP A 197 14.02 -0.68 28.00
C ASP A 197 14.07 -0.60 26.47
N THR A 198 14.26 0.60 25.90
CA THR A 198 14.07 0.99 24.49
C THR A 198 14.41 -0.12 23.46
N PRO A 199 13.46 -0.96 23.01
CA PRO A 199 13.63 -1.57 21.70
C PRO A 199 13.34 -0.45 20.71
N VAL A 200 14.19 -0.28 19.69
CA VAL A 200 13.74 0.40 18.47
C VAL A 200 12.66 -0.51 17.89
N LEU A 201 11.43 -0.25 18.32
CA LEU A 201 10.25 -0.97 17.91
C LEU A 201 10.19 -0.88 16.38
N GLU A 202 10.41 -2.02 15.69
CA GLU A 202 10.26 -2.06 14.24
C GLU A 202 8.89 -1.48 13.90
N LYS A 203 8.84 -0.55 12.94
CA LYS A 203 7.65 0.27 12.65
C LYS A 203 6.36 -0.56 12.55
N ASP A 204 6.48 -1.79 12.05
CA ASP A 204 5.37 -2.69 11.77
C ASP A 204 5.31 -3.90 12.74
N SER A 205 6.08 -3.92 13.83
CA SER A 205 6.02 -5.01 14.81
C SER A 205 4.66 -5.04 15.50
N PRO A 206 4.14 -6.23 15.89
CA PRO A 206 2.90 -6.35 16.64
C PRO A 206 2.89 -5.51 17.93
N LEU A 207 4.03 -5.41 18.61
CA LEU A 207 4.18 -4.61 19.82
C LEU A 207 4.12 -3.10 19.52
N SER A 208 4.77 -2.65 18.45
CA SER A 208 4.68 -1.26 17.97
C SER A 208 3.24 -0.88 17.65
N LEU A 209 2.53 -1.75 16.93
CA LEU A 209 1.13 -1.56 16.60
C LEU A 209 0.24 -1.54 17.86
N ALA A 210 0.52 -2.40 18.85
CA ALA A 210 -0.20 -2.41 20.12
C ALA A 210 0.06 -1.15 20.95
N VAL A 211 1.31 -0.69 21.04
CA VAL A 211 1.70 0.57 21.69
C VAL A 211 1.05 1.76 20.99
N PHE A 212 1.13 1.84 19.66
CA PHE A 212 0.45 2.90 18.90
C PHE A 212 -1.06 2.87 19.09
N ALA A 213 -1.70 1.70 19.07
CA ALA A 213 -3.13 1.58 19.33
C ALA A 213 -3.49 2.03 20.76
N HIS A 214 -2.64 1.71 21.74
CA HIS A 214 -2.80 2.15 23.12
C HIS A 214 -2.65 3.67 23.24
N LEU A 215 -1.56 4.25 22.72
CA LEU A 215 -1.32 5.70 22.74
C LEU A 215 -2.43 6.45 21.99
N ASP A 216 -2.84 5.94 20.83
CA ASP A 216 -3.95 6.51 20.06
C ASP A 216 -5.25 6.46 20.87
N ARG A 217 -5.55 5.38 21.59
CA ARG A 217 -6.76 5.27 22.43
C ARG A 217 -6.84 6.36 23.50
N PHE A 218 -5.71 6.77 24.08
CA PHE A 218 -5.65 7.79 25.13
C PHE A 218 -5.35 9.21 24.62
N THR A 219 -5.01 9.37 23.34
CA THR A 219 -4.83 10.68 22.72
C THR A 219 -6.19 11.31 22.42
N PRO A 220 -6.47 12.56 22.85
CA PRO A 220 -7.70 13.26 22.51
C PRO A 220 -7.89 13.38 20.99
N SER A 221 -9.12 13.21 20.49
CA SER A 221 -9.44 13.30 19.06
C SER A 221 -9.04 14.64 18.41
N SER A 222 -8.91 15.70 19.20
CA SER A 222 -8.43 17.02 18.78
C SER A 222 -6.94 17.07 18.40
N VAL A 223 -6.14 16.09 18.82
CA VAL A 223 -4.68 16.08 18.61
C VAL A 223 -4.23 14.89 17.74
N LYS A 224 -5.12 13.95 17.44
CA LYS A 224 -4.79 12.80 16.60
C LYS A 224 -4.48 13.24 15.17
N SER A 225 -3.32 12.89 14.65
CA SER A 225 -3.02 13.05 13.23
C SER A 225 -3.78 12.03 12.36
N PRO A 226 -4.20 12.42 11.14
CA PRO A 226 -4.78 11.49 10.18
C PRO A 226 -3.84 10.32 9.85
N LEU A 227 -4.43 9.17 9.54
CA LEU A 227 -3.68 8.04 8.99
C LEU A 227 -3.28 8.32 7.54
N ASN A 228 -2.16 7.76 7.05
CA ASN A 228 -1.73 7.95 5.66
C ASN A 228 -2.83 7.60 4.65
N LYS A 229 -3.54 6.49 4.84
CA LYS A 229 -4.67 6.10 3.98
C LYS A 229 -5.81 7.13 3.97
N GLN A 230 -6.03 7.82 5.10
CA GLN A 230 -7.03 8.88 5.18
C GLN A 230 -6.56 10.13 4.43
N LEU A 231 -5.28 10.51 4.58
CA LEU A 231 -4.68 11.62 3.84
C LEU A 231 -4.68 11.36 2.34
N ASP A 232 -4.27 10.17 1.89
CA ASP A 232 -4.26 9.81 0.48
C ASP A 232 -5.66 9.96 -0.14
N LEU A 233 -6.68 9.45 0.57
CA LEU A 233 -8.07 9.60 0.13
C LEU A 233 -8.55 11.06 0.17
N ALA A 234 -8.19 11.82 1.19
CA ALA A 234 -8.53 13.24 1.29
C ALA A 234 -7.87 14.07 0.18
N TYR A 235 -6.61 13.79 -0.16
CA TYR A 235 -5.92 14.42 -1.29
C TYR A 235 -6.54 14.03 -2.62
N GLU A 236 -6.94 12.77 -2.82
CA GLU A 236 -7.65 12.36 -4.02
C GLU A 236 -8.98 13.12 -4.16
N ILE A 237 -9.79 13.18 -3.09
CA ILE A 237 -11.03 13.97 -3.04
C ILE A 237 -10.72 15.43 -3.40
N SER A 238 -9.69 16.01 -2.76
CA SER A 238 -9.31 17.41 -2.97
C SER A 238 -8.95 17.69 -4.44
N GLN A 239 -8.13 16.84 -5.04
CA GLN A 239 -7.69 16.98 -6.42
C GLN A 239 -8.82 16.74 -7.42
N LYS A 240 -9.53 15.61 -7.31
CA LYS A 240 -10.57 15.23 -8.28
C LYS A 240 -11.82 16.10 -8.18
N LEU A 241 -12.18 16.52 -6.96
CA LEU A 241 -13.35 17.38 -6.74
C LEU A 241 -13.02 18.87 -6.73
N ARG A 242 -11.74 19.25 -6.88
CA ARG A 242 -11.24 20.63 -6.82
C ARG A 242 -11.68 21.36 -5.54
N ILE A 243 -11.66 20.66 -4.40
CA ILE A 243 -12.02 21.19 -3.08
C ILE A 243 -10.73 21.33 -2.28
N PRO A 244 -10.32 22.53 -1.86
CA PRO A 244 -9.08 22.70 -1.12
C PRO A 244 -9.16 21.99 0.24
N LEU A 245 -8.11 21.25 0.59
CA LEU A 245 -7.96 20.64 1.90
C LEU A 245 -7.35 21.67 2.87
N SER A 246 -8.03 21.95 3.99
CA SER A 246 -7.56 22.93 4.97
C SER A 246 -6.32 22.44 5.73
N VAL A 247 -5.62 23.33 6.45
CA VAL A 247 -4.52 22.94 7.35
C VAL A 247 -5.04 22.01 8.45
N GLU A 248 -6.16 22.39 9.08
CA GLU A 248 -6.82 21.58 10.10
C GLU A 248 -7.18 20.17 9.60
N GLN A 249 -7.70 20.04 8.37
CA GLN A 249 -8.02 18.73 7.79
C GLN A 249 -6.77 17.88 7.47
N ARG A 250 -5.60 18.50 7.31
CA ARG A 250 -4.33 17.78 7.09
C ARG A 250 -3.69 17.32 8.39
N GLU A 251 -3.90 18.07 9.47
CA GLU A 251 -3.23 17.86 10.75
C GLU A 251 -4.10 17.12 11.77
N ASN A 252 -5.44 17.20 11.65
CA ASN A 252 -6.38 16.59 12.57
C ASN A 252 -7.21 15.47 11.92
N ARG A 253 -7.21 14.29 12.55
CA ARG A 253 -7.89 13.06 12.09
C ARG A 253 -9.40 13.23 12.03
N ALA A 254 -10.01 13.85 13.03
CA ALA A 254 -11.45 14.03 13.07
C ALA A 254 -11.91 14.98 11.96
N ALA A 255 -11.20 16.09 11.74
CA ALA A 255 -11.44 17.02 10.65
C ALA A 255 -11.23 16.35 9.27
N CYS A 256 -10.14 15.57 9.11
CA CYS A 256 -9.89 14.79 7.90
C CYS A 256 -11.03 13.79 7.62
N MET A 257 -11.48 13.05 8.63
CA MET A 257 -12.56 12.09 8.49
C MET A 257 -13.90 12.77 8.18
N ALA A 258 -14.20 13.90 8.81
CA ALA A 258 -15.39 14.68 8.50
C ALA A 258 -15.38 15.15 7.03
N PHE A 259 -14.23 15.61 6.53
CA PHE A 259 -14.06 15.97 5.12
C PHE A 259 -14.28 14.78 4.17
N ILE A 260 -13.70 13.63 4.48
CA ILE A 260 -13.89 12.39 3.70
C ILE A 260 -15.36 12.00 3.68
N GLU A 261 -16.01 11.94 4.84
CA GLU A 261 -17.42 11.55 4.96
C GLU A 261 -18.35 12.51 4.19
N GLN A 262 -18.05 13.81 4.24
CA GLN A 262 -18.79 14.83 3.53
C GLN A 262 -18.71 14.67 1.99
N HIS A 263 -17.58 14.18 1.47
CA HIS A 263 -17.28 14.21 0.03
C HIS A 263 -17.11 12.84 -0.64
N LYS A 264 -17.10 11.73 0.12
CA LYS A 264 -16.90 10.38 -0.45
C LYS A 264 -17.95 9.99 -1.48
N THR A 265 -19.20 10.41 -1.28
CA THR A 265 -20.31 10.10 -2.20
C THR A 265 -20.16 10.85 -3.52
N ASP A 266 -19.71 12.10 -3.45
CA ASP A 266 -19.38 12.94 -4.60
C ASP A 266 -18.18 12.36 -5.37
N LEU A 267 -17.14 11.89 -4.68
CA LEU A 267 -16.00 11.21 -5.30
C LEU A 267 -16.43 9.92 -6.03
N THR A 268 -17.28 9.11 -5.41
CA THR A 268 -17.81 7.89 -6.05
C THR A 268 -18.60 8.22 -7.31
N LEU A 269 -19.45 9.25 -7.28
CA LEU A 269 -20.18 9.71 -8.47
C LEU A 269 -19.21 10.15 -9.58
N TYR A 270 -18.22 10.98 -9.24
CA TYR A 270 -17.20 11.42 -10.19
C TYR A 270 -16.47 10.24 -10.83
N ARG A 271 -16.06 9.25 -10.04
CA ARG A 271 -15.39 8.03 -10.54
C ARG A 271 -16.25 7.26 -11.53
N VAL A 272 -17.56 7.14 -11.28
CA VAL A 272 -18.50 6.47 -12.20
C VAL A 272 -18.57 7.22 -13.53
N ILE A 273 -18.79 8.54 -13.49
CA ILE A 273 -18.85 9.40 -14.69
C ILE A 273 -17.54 9.32 -15.48
N PHE A 274 -16.40 9.45 -14.79
CA PHE A 274 -15.08 9.37 -15.41
C PHE A 274 -14.86 8.00 -16.08
N THR A 275 -15.17 6.90 -15.39
CA THR A 275 -14.99 5.56 -15.93
C THR A 275 -15.83 5.33 -17.19
N GLU A 276 -17.05 5.87 -17.24
CA GLU A 276 -17.92 5.78 -18.40
C GLU A 276 -17.36 6.54 -19.61
N ILE A 277 -16.91 7.79 -19.41
CA ILE A 277 -16.31 8.62 -20.45
C ILE A 277 -14.98 8.04 -20.94
N ASP A 278 -14.11 7.62 -20.00
CA ASP A 278 -12.80 7.02 -20.29
C ASP A 278 -12.96 5.73 -21.09
N ARG A 279 -13.91 4.86 -20.70
CA ARG A 279 -14.24 3.64 -21.47
C ARG A 279 -14.74 3.98 -22.88
N GLY A 280 -15.51 5.06 -23.04
CA GLY A 280 -15.96 5.56 -24.34
C GLY A 280 -14.82 6.10 -25.21
N SER A 281 -13.74 6.60 -24.61
CA SER A 281 -12.58 7.15 -25.32
C SER A 281 -11.63 6.08 -25.88
N TRP A 282 -11.62 4.88 -25.30
CA TRP A 282 -10.67 3.82 -25.67
C TRP A 282 -10.75 3.36 -27.14
N PRO A 283 -11.94 3.14 -27.75
CA PRO A 283 -12.03 2.80 -29.17
C PRO A 283 -11.45 3.90 -30.07
N LEU A 284 -11.59 5.17 -29.68
CA LEU A 284 -11.02 6.30 -30.39
C LEU A 284 -9.49 6.29 -30.27
N ALA A 285 -8.95 6.13 -29.05
CA ALA A 285 -7.50 6.04 -28.82
C ALA A 285 -6.87 4.95 -29.70
N LYS A 286 -7.47 3.75 -29.69
CA LYS A 286 -7.03 2.63 -30.52
C LYS A 286 -7.10 2.94 -32.02
N ARG A 287 -8.16 3.60 -32.48
CA ARG A 287 -8.32 3.99 -33.88
C ARG A 287 -7.23 4.98 -34.30
N ILE A 288 -7.00 6.03 -33.51
CA ILE A 288 -5.99 7.05 -33.79
C ILE A 288 -4.58 6.45 -33.74
N ASN A 289 -4.23 5.68 -32.70
CA ASN A 289 -2.92 5.03 -32.60
C ASN A 289 -2.63 4.10 -33.78
N ASN A 290 -3.62 3.31 -34.19
CA ASN A 290 -3.52 2.48 -35.40
C ASN A 290 -3.31 3.34 -36.65
N TYR A 291 -4.10 4.39 -36.82
CA TYR A 291 -3.98 5.28 -37.97
C TYR A 291 -2.64 6.03 -38.01
N VAL A 292 -2.12 6.50 -36.87
CA VAL A 292 -0.78 7.11 -36.76
C VAL A 292 0.28 6.11 -37.23
N LYS A 293 0.21 4.86 -36.78
CA LYS A 293 1.11 3.78 -37.21
C LYS A 293 1.03 3.54 -38.72
N TRP A 294 -0.19 3.43 -39.25
CA TRP A 294 -0.44 3.15 -40.66
C TRP A 294 -0.01 4.29 -41.57
N SER A 295 -0.40 5.52 -41.22
CA SER A 295 -0.07 6.71 -42.01
C SER A 295 1.43 7.03 -41.97
N THR A 296 2.13 6.74 -40.87
CA THR A 296 3.59 6.84 -40.81
C THR A 296 4.27 5.89 -41.80
N ALA A 297 3.82 4.63 -41.87
CA ALA A 297 4.31 3.67 -42.87
C ALA A 297 4.08 4.16 -44.30
N LYS A 298 2.87 4.67 -44.59
CA LYS A 298 2.49 5.23 -45.90
C LYS A 298 3.41 6.39 -46.29
N THR A 299 3.54 7.41 -45.43
CA THR A 299 4.37 8.59 -45.71
C THR A 299 5.85 8.24 -45.91
N LEU A 300 6.40 7.29 -45.14
CA LEU A 300 7.79 6.86 -45.32
C LEU A 300 8.00 6.08 -46.63
N LEU A 301 7.05 5.24 -47.04
CA LEU A 301 7.09 4.58 -48.34
C LEU A 301 7.00 5.58 -49.50
N ASP A 302 6.08 6.56 -49.41
CA ASP A 302 5.88 7.58 -50.44
C ASP A 302 7.10 8.49 -50.62
N THR A 303 7.89 8.69 -49.56
CA THR A 303 9.16 9.44 -49.58
C THR A 303 10.35 8.61 -50.04
N GLY A 304 10.16 7.32 -50.34
CA GLY A 304 11.20 6.43 -50.85
C GLY A 304 12.13 5.85 -49.78
N VAL A 305 11.73 5.89 -48.49
CA VAL A 305 12.51 5.28 -47.41
C VAL A 305 12.51 3.75 -47.58
N PRO A 306 13.67 3.07 -47.47
CA PRO A 306 13.74 1.60 -47.54
C PRO A 306 12.83 0.94 -46.51
N TRP A 307 12.14 -0.13 -46.91
CA TRP A 307 11.15 -0.80 -46.05
C TRP A 307 11.79 -1.38 -44.79
N GLU A 308 13.08 -1.72 -44.82
CA GLU A 308 13.86 -2.21 -43.69
C GLU A 308 13.94 -1.17 -42.56
N SER A 309 14.22 0.09 -42.89
CA SER A 309 14.27 1.20 -41.93
C SER A 309 12.89 1.50 -41.34
N ILE A 310 11.83 1.39 -42.17
CA ILE A 310 10.45 1.55 -41.71
C ILE A 310 10.06 0.41 -40.77
N ALA A 311 10.48 -0.82 -41.10
CA ALA A 311 10.21 -2.01 -40.32
C ALA A 311 10.85 -1.92 -38.93
N GLU A 312 12.10 -1.46 -38.86
CA GLU A 312 12.80 -1.17 -37.61
C GLU A 312 12.08 -0.10 -36.78
N ALA A 313 11.74 1.05 -37.39
CA ALA A 313 11.08 2.16 -36.69
C ALA A 313 9.69 1.79 -36.12
N LEU A 314 8.95 0.91 -36.80
CA LEU A 314 7.61 0.49 -36.39
C LEU A 314 7.57 -0.84 -35.61
N GLY A 315 8.73 -1.45 -35.36
CA GLY A 315 8.85 -2.74 -34.66
C GLY A 315 8.18 -3.90 -35.41
N VAL A 316 8.23 -3.91 -36.75
CA VAL A 316 7.69 -4.99 -37.59
C VAL A 316 8.81 -5.71 -38.34
N LYS A 317 8.59 -6.96 -38.77
CA LYS A 317 9.66 -7.82 -39.32
C LYS A 317 9.62 -8.01 -40.84
N THR A 318 8.50 -7.70 -41.49
CA THR A 318 8.30 -8.08 -42.90
C THR A 318 7.84 -6.91 -43.75
N ARG A 319 8.37 -6.83 -44.97
CA ARG A 319 7.94 -5.87 -46.01
C ARG A 319 6.43 -5.89 -46.23
N ALA A 320 5.85 -7.09 -46.31
CA ALA A 320 4.41 -7.27 -46.49
C ALA A 320 3.58 -6.61 -45.37
N THR A 321 4.10 -6.54 -44.13
CA THR A 321 3.40 -5.86 -43.03
C THR A 321 3.45 -4.34 -43.19
N VAL A 322 4.58 -3.80 -43.66
CA VAL A 322 4.73 -2.36 -43.93
C VAL A 322 3.79 -1.92 -45.06
N GLU A 323 3.77 -2.67 -46.16
CA GLU A 323 2.85 -2.42 -47.29
C GLU A 323 1.38 -2.57 -46.85
N LYS A 324 1.07 -3.58 -46.03
CA LYS A 324 -0.27 -3.74 -45.44
C LYS A 324 -0.67 -2.55 -44.56
N TYR A 325 0.24 -1.97 -43.80
CA TYR A 325 -0.04 -0.77 -43.01
C TYR A 325 -0.32 0.44 -43.90
N ALA A 326 0.45 0.64 -44.97
CA ALA A 326 0.17 1.72 -45.92
C ALA A 326 -1.19 1.55 -46.63
N ALA A 327 -1.54 0.33 -47.03
CA ALA A 327 -2.86 0.03 -47.58
C ALA A 327 -3.99 0.34 -46.57
N LYS A 328 -3.83 -0.06 -45.31
CA LYS A 328 -4.77 0.24 -44.22
C LYS A 328 -4.90 1.73 -43.92
N ALA A 329 -3.85 2.53 -44.12
CA ALA A 329 -3.95 3.98 -43.98
C ALA A 329 -4.92 4.55 -45.02
N THR A 330 -4.75 4.15 -46.29
CA THR A 330 -5.62 4.61 -47.39
C THR A 330 -7.06 4.10 -47.22
N GLU A 331 -7.25 2.87 -46.76
CA GLU A 331 -8.56 2.31 -46.41
C GLU A 331 -9.22 3.13 -45.30
N ALA A 332 -8.51 3.41 -44.20
CA ALA A 332 -9.03 4.22 -43.10
C ALA A 332 -9.37 5.66 -43.50
N GLU A 333 -8.59 6.27 -44.40
CA GLU A 333 -8.86 7.61 -44.95
C GLU A 333 -10.14 7.63 -45.80
N HIS A 334 -10.43 6.53 -46.50
CA HIS A 334 -11.63 6.38 -47.30
C HIS A 334 -12.87 6.07 -46.45
N GLU A 335 -12.76 5.12 -45.53
CA GLU A 335 -13.88 4.69 -44.66
C GLU A 335 -14.24 5.73 -43.61
N THR A 336 -13.25 6.45 -43.09
CA THR A 336 -13.42 7.42 -42.00
C THR A 336 -12.80 8.77 -42.39
N PRO A 337 -13.37 9.49 -43.37
CA PRO A 337 -12.81 10.77 -43.84
C PRO A 337 -12.73 11.82 -42.72
N GLU A 338 -13.55 11.66 -41.68
CA GLU A 338 -13.51 12.46 -40.44
C GLU A 338 -12.12 12.53 -39.81
N LEU A 339 -11.32 11.45 -39.88
CA LEU A 339 -9.94 11.43 -39.37
C LEU A 339 -9.09 12.57 -39.92
N LEU A 340 -9.37 12.98 -41.15
CA LEU A 340 -8.65 14.03 -41.85
C LEU A 340 -9.36 15.38 -41.83
N THR A 341 -10.63 15.46 -41.45
CA THR A 341 -11.43 16.70 -41.54
C THR A 341 -11.77 17.28 -40.18
N ILE A 342 -11.96 16.45 -39.15
CA ILE A 342 -12.32 16.92 -37.81
C ILE A 342 -11.04 17.39 -37.08
N PRO A 343 -10.98 18.65 -36.59
CA PRO A 343 -9.79 19.20 -35.93
C PRO A 343 -9.29 18.37 -34.76
N LEU A 344 -10.21 17.82 -33.95
CA LEU A 344 -9.85 16.95 -32.83
C LEU A 344 -9.01 15.74 -33.26
N TYR A 345 -9.41 15.04 -34.33
CA TYR A 345 -8.66 13.89 -34.81
C TYR A 345 -7.31 14.31 -35.38
N GLN A 346 -7.26 15.43 -36.13
CA GLN A 346 -6.00 15.96 -36.64
C GLN A 346 -5.01 16.30 -35.52
N ASP A 347 -5.49 16.89 -34.43
CA ASP A 347 -4.65 17.24 -33.28
C ASP A 347 -4.13 16.00 -32.57
N LEU A 348 -4.98 14.99 -32.34
CA LEU A 348 -4.56 13.71 -31.77
C LEU A 348 -3.59 12.94 -32.67
N ILE A 349 -3.78 12.98 -33.99
CA ILE A 349 -2.86 12.39 -34.96
C ILE A 349 -1.51 13.12 -34.94
N ARG A 350 -1.51 14.45 -34.87
CA ARG A 350 -0.30 15.26 -34.77
C ARG A 350 0.47 14.93 -33.48
N LEU A 351 -0.26 14.81 -32.36
CA LEU A 351 0.28 14.43 -31.05
C LEU A 351 0.93 13.04 -31.11
N GLY A 352 0.23 12.05 -31.67
CA GLY A 352 0.77 10.69 -31.85
C GLY A 352 1.99 10.63 -32.77
N ARG A 353 2.01 11.42 -33.86
CA ARG A 353 3.19 11.54 -34.75
C ARG A 353 4.38 12.21 -34.06
N GLY A 354 4.12 13.10 -33.10
CA GLY A 354 5.15 13.72 -32.25
C GLY A 354 5.71 12.79 -31.17
N GLY A 355 5.26 11.53 -31.10
CA GLY A 355 5.70 10.57 -30.09
C GLY A 355 5.03 10.72 -28.72
N GLN A 356 4.03 11.60 -28.61
CA GLN A 356 3.25 11.77 -27.38
C GLN A 356 2.14 10.72 -27.29
N SER A 357 1.70 10.41 -26.06
CA SER A 357 0.68 9.39 -25.83
C SER A 357 -0.73 9.94 -26.12
N VAL A 358 -1.37 9.40 -27.16
CA VAL A 358 -2.78 9.70 -27.50
C VAL A 358 -3.72 9.25 -26.39
N ASP A 359 -3.43 8.11 -25.76
CA ASP A 359 -4.21 7.56 -24.64
C ASP A 359 -4.20 8.53 -23.44
N LEU A 360 -3.04 9.10 -23.10
CA LEU A 360 -2.93 10.09 -22.03
C LEU A 360 -3.72 11.36 -22.36
N ALA A 361 -3.60 11.89 -23.58
CA ALA A 361 -4.33 13.08 -24.00
C ALA A 361 -5.86 12.89 -23.96
N LEU A 362 -6.34 11.74 -24.44
CA LEU A 362 -7.77 11.40 -24.38
C LEU A 362 -8.25 11.21 -22.94
N ARG A 363 -7.41 10.66 -22.07
CA ARG A 363 -7.72 10.55 -20.63
C ARG A 363 -7.82 11.91 -19.96
N GLU A 364 -6.93 12.85 -20.26
CA GLU A 364 -7.01 14.24 -19.76
C GLU A 364 -8.27 14.97 -20.25
N MET A 365 -8.65 14.75 -21.52
CA MET A 365 -9.92 15.22 -22.05
C MET A 365 -11.10 14.60 -21.31
N ALA A 366 -11.06 13.28 -21.06
CA ALA A 366 -12.08 12.57 -20.30
C ALA A 366 -12.19 13.09 -18.86
N GLU A 367 -11.07 13.40 -18.19
CA GLU A 367 -11.07 14.02 -16.87
C GLU A 367 -11.73 15.40 -16.87
N THR A 368 -11.45 16.21 -17.90
CA THR A 368 -12.06 17.54 -18.08
C THR A 368 -13.56 17.44 -18.31
N GLN A 369 -13.99 16.56 -19.21
CA GLN A 369 -15.40 16.33 -19.50
C GLN A 369 -16.14 15.74 -18.29
N ALA A 370 -15.53 14.78 -17.59
CA ALA A 370 -16.10 14.19 -16.38
C ALA A 370 -16.33 15.26 -15.31
N TRP A 371 -15.39 16.19 -15.15
CA TRP A 371 -15.53 17.31 -14.23
C TRP A 371 -16.70 18.24 -14.60
N GLU A 372 -16.91 18.54 -15.88
CA GLU A 372 -18.03 19.37 -16.33
C GLU A 372 -19.39 18.71 -16.06
N VAL A 373 -19.51 17.42 -16.39
CA VAL A 373 -20.73 16.62 -16.15
C VAL A 373 -20.99 16.51 -14.65
N PHE A 374 -19.98 16.14 -13.87
CA PHE A 374 -20.08 16.05 -12.41
C PHE A 374 -20.47 17.40 -11.78
N SER A 375 -19.86 18.50 -12.21
CA SER A 375 -20.17 19.85 -11.69
C SER A 375 -21.61 20.24 -11.97
N ARG A 376 -22.15 19.88 -13.13
CA ARG A 376 -23.56 20.10 -13.49
C ARG A 376 -24.48 19.29 -12.58
N GLU A 377 -24.22 17.99 -12.42
CA GLU A 377 -24.98 17.09 -11.54
C GLU A 377 -24.98 17.59 -10.09
N ARG A 378 -23.82 18.01 -9.57
CA ARG A 378 -23.68 18.55 -8.22
C ARG A 378 -24.52 19.81 -8.02
N ARG A 379 -24.55 20.71 -9.00
CA ARG A 379 -25.41 21.92 -8.97
C ARG A 379 -26.89 21.54 -8.94
N ILE A 380 -27.33 20.61 -9.78
CA ILE A 380 -28.73 20.15 -9.81
C ILE A 380 -29.14 19.59 -8.44
N ARG A 381 -28.33 18.69 -7.87
CA ARG A 381 -28.58 18.12 -6.53
C ARG A 381 -28.66 19.19 -5.45
N SER A 382 -27.81 20.22 -5.53
CA SER A 382 -27.83 21.31 -4.56
C SER A 382 -29.11 22.16 -4.62
N VAL A 383 -29.64 22.41 -5.83
CA VAL A 383 -30.90 23.15 -6.04
C VAL A 383 -32.08 22.33 -5.52
N LEU A 384 -32.13 21.03 -5.85
CA LEU A 384 -33.19 20.13 -5.39
C LEU A 384 -33.23 20.04 -3.86
N ARG A 385 -32.07 19.95 -3.19
CA ARG A 385 -32.00 19.94 -1.71
C ARG A 385 -32.55 21.23 -1.08
N ARG A 386 -32.28 22.39 -1.68
CA ARG A 386 -32.80 23.68 -1.19
C ARG A 386 -34.31 23.80 -1.37
N GLN A 387 -34.84 23.27 -2.47
CA GLN A 387 -36.29 23.24 -2.71
C GLN A 387 -37.00 22.31 -1.72
N SER A 388 -36.44 21.13 -1.44
CA SER A 388 -37.01 20.22 -0.44
C SER A 388 -36.99 20.80 0.98
N SER A 389 -35.93 21.53 1.36
CA SER A 389 -35.85 22.16 2.68
C SER A 389 -36.78 23.37 2.85
N ALA A 390 -37.15 24.04 1.75
CA ALA A 390 -38.07 25.18 1.79
C ALA A 390 -39.56 24.77 1.81
N ALA A 391 -39.86 23.51 1.48
CA ALA A 391 -41.20 22.94 1.45
C ALA A 391 -41.57 22.19 2.75
N SER A 392 -40.61 22.06 3.68
CA SER A 392 -40.75 21.54 5.04
C SER A 392 -40.65 22.68 6.05
#